data_AF-A0A6J4VN69-F1
#
_entry.id   AF-A0A6J4VN69-F1
#
_cell.length_a   1.000
_cell.length_b   1.000
_cell.length_c   1.000
_cell.angle_alpha   90.00
_cell.angle_beta   90.00
_cell.angle_gamma   90.00
#
_symmetry.space_group_name_H-M   'P 1'
#
loop_
_entity.id
_entity.type
_entity.pdbx_description
1 polymer ?
#
loop_
_entity_poly.entity_id
_entity_poly.type
_entity_poly.pdbx_seq_one_letter_code
_entity_poly.pdbx_strand_id
1 'polypeptide(L)' 'MRTITMVLFGLLGGFAAGVVLSAIIGLAGVLLFDRAVGIRFLPLYLAGLGAVIVPAVGALVRHRAH' A
#
# COMPACT_ATOMS: atom_id res chain seq x y z
N MET A 1 -2.56 10.28 -20.55
CA MET A 1 -1.56 10.58 -19.51
C MET A 1 -2.09 10.44 -18.07
N ARG A 2 -3.32 10.87 -17.76
CA ARG A 2 -3.94 10.81 -16.41
C ARG A 2 -3.84 9.45 -15.69
N THR A 3 -3.99 8.33 -16.41
CA THR A 3 -3.95 6.98 -15.83
C THR A 3 -2.55 6.60 -15.32
N ILE A 4 -1.49 6.97 -16.05
CA ILE A 4 -0.10 6.70 -15.65
C ILE A 4 0.22 7.45 -14.36
N THR A 5 -0.23 8.70 -14.24
CA THR A 5 -0.04 9.51 -13.03
C THR A 5 -0.75 8.89 -11.83
N MET A 6 -1.98 8.39 -12.01
CA MET A 6 -2.74 7.71 -10.95
C MET A 6 -2.06 6.41 -10.49
N VAL A 7 -1.51 5.63 -11.42
CA VAL A 7 -0.76 4.40 -11.11
C VAL A 7 0.52 4.74 -10.34
N LEU A 8 1.29 5.75 -10.78
CA LEU A 8 2.51 6.17 -10.09
C LEU A 8 2.23 6.68 -8.67
N PHE A 9 1.19 7.48 -8.48
CA PHE A 9 0.78 7.93 -7.14
C PHE A 9 0.29 6.77 -6.27
N GLY A 10 -0.45 5.80 -6.83
CA GLY A 10 -0.87 4.60 -6.11
C GLY A 10 0.30 3.71 -5.72
N LEU A 11 1.32 3.58 -6.59
CA LEU A 11 2.53 2.81 -6.32
C LEU A 11 3.38 3.47 -5.23
N LEU A 12 3.68 4.77 -5.35
CA LEU A 12 4.47 5.51 -4.38
C LEU A 12 3.75 5.64 -3.03
N GLY A 13 2.46 5.95 -3.04
CA GLY A 13 1.64 6.04 -1.84
C GLY A 13 1.50 4.67 -1.14
N GLY A 14 1.22 3.62 -1.91
CA GLY A 14 1.13 2.25 -1.39
C GLY A 14 2.46 1.75 -0.83
N PHE A 15 3.58 2.06 -1.49
CA PHE A 15 4.91 1.72 -1.00
C PHE A 15 5.25 2.45 0.30
N ALA A 16 5.05 3.77 0.35
CA ALA A 16 5.32 4.57 1.55
C ALA A 16 4.46 4.11 2.74
N ALA A 17 3.16 3.89 2.52
CA ALA A 17 2.27 3.36 3.55
C ALA A 17 2.70 1.94 4.00
N GLY A 18 3.12 1.10 3.05
CA GLY A 18 3.61 -0.24 3.34
C GLY A 18 4.91 -0.28 4.14
N VAL A 19 5.83 0.65 3.90
CA VAL A 19 7.05 0.81 4.71
C VAL A 19 6.70 1.18 6.15
N VAL A 20 5.84 2.18 6.34
CA VAL A 20 5.41 2.62 7.68
C VAL A 20 4.71 1.48 8.43
N LEU A 21 3.78 0.79 7.77
CA LEU A 21 3.06 -0.33 8.38
C LEU A 21 3.99 -1.50 8.72
N SER A 22 4.95 -1.81 7.87
CA SER A 22 5.96 -2.84 8.13
C SER A 22 6.83 -2.49 9.34
N ALA A 23 7.18 -1.22 9.52
CA ALA A 23 7.93 -0.75 10.68
C ALA A 23 7.10 -0.88 11.96
N ILE A 24 5.82 -0.50 11.93
CA ILE A 24 4.89 -0.64 13.07
C ILE A 24 4.75 -2.11 13.47
N ILE A 25 4.57 -3.03 12.52
CA ILE A 25 4.44 -4.46 12.79
C ILE A 25 5.73 -5.03 13.36
N GLY A 26 6.89 -4.64 12.83
CA GLY A 26 8.18 -5.04 13.38
C GLY A 26 8.37 -4.59 14.82
N LEU A 27 8.01 -3.34 15.12
CA LEU A 27 8.09 -2.77 16.47
C LEU A 27 7.13 -3.47 17.44
N ALA A 28 5.87 -3.68 17.01
CA ALA A 28 4.88 -4.41 17.77
C ALA A 28 5.29 -5.86 18.03
N GLY A 29 5.95 -6.51 17.06
CA GLY A 29 6.48 -7.86 17.19
C GLY A 29 7.54 -7.97 18.30
N VAL A 30 8.48 -7.01 18.35
CA VAL A 30 9.50 -6.95 19.41
C VAL A 30 8.85 -6.74 20.77
N LEU A 31 7.88 -5.84 20.87
CA LEU A 31 7.19 -5.53 22.13
C LEU A 31 6.34 -6.69 22.67
N LEU A 32 5.72 -7.48 21.79
CA LEU A 32 4.77 -8.55 22.17
C LEU A 32 5.42 -9.94 22.29
N PHE A 33 6.46 -10.20 21.49
CA PHE A 33 7.02 -11.54 21.33
C PHE A 33 8.54 -11.59 21.62
N ASP A 34 9.13 -10.49 22.10
CA ASP A 34 10.57 -10.33 22.38
C ASP A 34 11.47 -10.66 21.17
N ARG A 35 10.88 -10.64 19.96
CA ARG A 35 11.54 -10.98 18.71
C ARG A 35 10.98 -10.15 17.58
N ALA A 36 11.83 -9.75 16.64
CA ALA A 36 11.36 -9.04 15.45
C ALA A 36 10.47 -9.98 14.60
N VAL A 37 9.15 -9.81 14.70
CA VAL A 37 8.17 -10.49 13.86
C VAL A 37 7.76 -9.51 12.76
N GLY A 38 8.00 -9.87 11.51
CA GLY A 38 7.65 -9.05 10.36
C GLY A 38 7.19 -9.92 9.19
N ILE A 39 6.32 -9.36 8.35
CA ILE A 39 5.89 -10.02 7.11
C ILE A 39 6.92 -9.67 6.03
N ARG A 40 7.63 -10.68 5.51
CA ARG A 40 8.64 -10.48 4.45
C ARG A 40 7.97 -9.85 3.22
N PHE A 41 8.53 -8.76 2.71
CA PHE A 41 8.03 -8.03 1.54
C PHE A 41 6.66 -7.33 1.71
N LEU A 42 6.21 -7.05 2.93
CA LEU A 42 4.98 -6.29 3.17
C LEU A 42 4.89 -4.96 2.41
N PRO A 43 5.97 -4.15 2.29
CA PRO A 43 5.94 -2.93 1.50
C PRO A 43 5.72 -3.17 0.00
N LEU A 44 6.25 -4.28 -0.53
CA LEU A 44 6.07 -4.65 -1.95
C LEU A 44 4.63 -5.08 -2.23
N TYR A 45 4.03 -5.88 -1.33
CA TYR A 45 2.64 -6.28 -1.45
C TYR A 45 1.69 -5.07 -1.38
N LEU A 46 1.92 -4.13 -0.45
CA LEU A 46 1.12 -2.91 -0.33
C LEU A 46 1.31 -1.95 -1.52
N ALA A 47 2.52 -1.85 -2.08
CA ALA A 47 2.77 -1.08 -3.30
C ALA A 47 2.00 -1.64 -4.50
N GLY A 48 2.05 -2.97 -4.70
CA GLY A 48 1.31 -3.65 -5.77
C GLY A 48 -0.20 -3.47 -5.62
N LEU A 49 -0.74 -3.66 -4.41
CA LEU A 49 -2.16 -3.44 -4.13
C LEU A 49 -2.56 -1.97 -4.35
N GLY A 50 -1.76 -1.01 -3.88
CA GLY A 50 -2.00 0.42 -4.09
C GLY A 50 -2.03 0.82 -5.56
N ALA A 51 -1.10 0.27 -6.36
CA ALA A 51 -1.04 0.51 -7.80
C ALA A 51 -2.26 -0.01 -8.57
N VAL A 52 -2.94 -1.04 -8.06
CA VAL A 52 -4.16 -1.62 -8.68
C VAL A 52 -5.43 -0.96 -8.14
N ILE A 53 -5.52 -0.76 -6.82
CA ILE A 53 -6.72 -0.24 -6.15
C ILE A 53 -6.98 1.22 -6.53
N VAL A 54 -5.94 2.07 -6.59
CA VAL A 54 -6.10 3.50 -6.90
C VAL A 54 -6.76 3.76 -8.28
N PRO A 55 -6.27 3.17 -9.39
CA PRO A 55 -6.95 3.31 -10.68
C PRO A 55 -8.30 2.57 -10.71
N ALA A 56 -8.45 1.42 -10.04
CA ALA A 56 -9.72 0.69 -9.98
C ALA A 56 -10.82 1.50 -9.29
N VAL A 57 -10.53 2.10 -8.13
CA VAL A 57 -11.45 3.00 -7.43
C VAL A 57 -11.72 4.25 -8.25
N GLY A 58 -10.70 4.82 -8.90
CA GLY A 58 -10.88 5.95 -9.81
C GLY A 58 -11.82 5.65 -10.98
N ALA A 59 -11.77 4.44 -11.52
CA ALA A 59 -12.69 3.96 -12.56
C ALA A 59 -14.10 3.71 -12.00
N LEU A 60 -14.20 3.11 -10.81
CA LEU A 60 -15.47 2.80 -10.15
C LEU A 60 -16.24 4.08 -9.75
N VAL A 61 -15.55 5.08 -9.22
CA VAL A 61 -16.12 6.38 -8.83
C VAL A 61 -16.62 7.15 -10.05
N ARG A 62 -15.91 7.07 -11.18
CA ARG A 62 -16.37 7.66 -12.45
C ARG A 62 -17.66 7.02 -12.98
N HIS A 63 -17.86 5.73 -12.72
CA HIS A 63 -19.05 5.02 -13.15
C HIS A 63 -20.31 5.37 -12.32
N ARG A 64 -20.13 5.87 -11.09
CA ARG A 64 -21.21 6.22 -10.17
C ARG A 64 -21.67 7.68 -10.26
N ALA A 65 -20.96 8.48 -11.06
CA ALA A 65 -21.26 9.89 -11.30
C ALA A 65 -22.04 10.14 -12.61
N HIS A 66 -22.42 9.06 -13.31
CA HIS A 66 -23.37 9.01 -14.42
C HIS A 66 -24.64 8.29 -13.97
#